data_AF-A0A926IDV5-F1
#
_entry.id   AF-A0A926IDV5-F1
#
_cell.length_a   1.000
_cell.length_b   1.000
_cell.length_c   1.000
_cell.angle_alpha   90.00
_cell.angle_beta   90.00
_cell.angle_gamma   90.00
#
_symmetry.space_group_name_H-M   'P 1'
#
loop_
_entity.id
_entity.type
_entity.pdbx_description
1 polymer ?
#
loop_
_entity_poly.entity_id
_entity_poly.type
_entity_poly.pdbx_seq_one_letter_code
_entity_poly.pdbx_strand_id
1 'polypeptide(L)' 'MYYKDCKGTLIEEGDKVRYRKKKGVIVDDEFEGLYAELENGHKVRVQDVHRRMYIIYKARKKHHNVGKRM' A
#
# COMPACT_ATOMS: atom_id res chain seq x y z
N MET A 1 -10.46 -5.20 6.87
CA MET A 1 -11.12 -4.13 6.09
C MET A 1 -10.23 -3.81 4.90
N TYR A 2 -10.77 -3.62 3.70
CA TYR A 2 -9.95 -3.37 2.50
C TYR A 2 -10.05 -1.90 2.08
N TYR A 3 -8.92 -1.25 1.83
CA TYR A 3 -8.89 0.14 1.37
C TYR A 3 -8.67 0.21 -0.14
N LYS A 4 -9.32 1.17 -0.79
CA LYS A 4 -9.12 1.49 -2.20
C LYS A 4 -8.63 2.91 -2.34
N ASP A 5 -7.73 3.15 -3.28
CA ASP A 5 -7.27 4.49 -3.62
C ASP A 5 -8.39 5.30 -4.32
N CYS A 6 -8.10 6.56 -4.66
CA CYS A 6 -9.07 7.42 -5.35
C CYS A 6 -9.53 6.89 -6.73
N LYS A 7 -8.82 5.93 -7.32
CA LYS A 7 -9.15 5.30 -8.60
C LYS A 7 -9.88 3.96 -8.44
N GLY A 8 -10.14 3.54 -7.20
CA GLY A 8 -10.76 2.25 -6.89
C GLY A 8 -9.77 1.09 -6.85
N THR A 9 -8.46 1.34 -6.92
CA THR A 9 -7.42 0.30 -6.87
C THR A 9 -7.22 -0.14 -5.42
N LEU A 10 -7.20 -1.45 -5.17
CA LEU A 10 -6.97 -2.00 -3.84
C LEU A 10 -5.59 -1.57 -3.30
N ILE A 11 -5.52 -1.09 -2.07
CA ILE A 11 -4.27 -0.74 -1.38
C ILE A 11 -3.85 -1.94 -0.54
N GLU A 12 -2.62 -2.39 -0.73
CA GLU A 12 -2.04 -3.54 -0.02
C GLU A 12 -0.65 -3.18 0.54
N GLU A 13 -0.19 -3.97 1.51
CA GLU A 13 1.18 -3.89 2.02
C GLU A 13 2.22 -3.97 0.89
N GLY A 14 3.26 -3.16 0.99
CA GLY A 14 4.35 -3.06 0.03
C GLY A 14 4.06 -2.15 -1.17
N ASP A 15 2.81 -1.72 -1.38
CA ASP A 15 2.48 -0.79 -2.45
C ASP A 15 3.19 0.55 -2.26
N LYS A 16 3.70 1.12 -3.35
CA LYS A 16 4.22 2.50 -3.32
C LYS A 16 3.09 3.44 -3.64
N VAL A 17 2.88 4.40 -2.76
CA VAL A 17 1.81 5.40 -2.86
C VAL A 17 2.36 6.81 -2.92
N ARG A 18 1.57 7.71 -3.48
CA ARG A 18 1.74 9.16 -3.35
C ARG A 18 0.61 9.71 -2.50
N TYR A 19 0.97 10.42 -1.44
CA TYR A 19 0.06 11.22 -0.67
C TYR A 19 0.49 12.68 -0.73
N ARG A 20 -0.41 13.56 -1.21
CA ARG A 20 -0.09 14.97 -1.51
C ARG A 20 1.13 15.07 -2.47
N LYS A 21 2.27 15.56 -1.96
CA LYS A 21 3.52 15.74 -2.72
C LYS A 21 4.62 14.74 -2.31
N LYS A 22 4.33 13.80 -1.41
CA LYS A 22 5.30 12.84 -0.88
C LYS A 22 4.99 11.43 -1.35
N LYS A 23 6.03 10.65 -1.62
CA LYS A 23 5.90 9.22 -1.86
C LYS A 23 6.07 8.47 -0.54
N GLY A 24 5.58 7.24 -0.52
CA GLY A 24 5.73 6.34 0.62
C GLY A 24 5.45 4.91 0.24
N VAL A 25 5.60 4.02 1.21
CA VAL A 25 5.31 2.60 1.11
C VAL A 25 4.23 2.25 2.11
N ILE A 26 3.29 1.40 1.70
CA ILE A 26 2.30 0.85 2.61
C ILE A 26 2.97 -0.22 3.46
N VAL A 27 2.85 -0.09 4.77
CA VAL A 27 3.31 -1.05 5.77
C VAL A 27 2.10 -1.49 6.59
N ASP A 28 2.11 -2.74 7.04
CA ASP A 28 1.07 -3.27 7.92
C ASP A 28 1.56 -3.24 9.38
N ASP A 29 0.68 -2.84 10.28
CA ASP A 29 0.89 -2.94 11.72
C ASP A 29 -0.05 -4.00 12.27
N GLU A 30 0.50 -4.96 13.03
CA GLU A 30 -0.24 -6.13 13.53
C GLU A 30 -1.48 -5.77 14.38
N PHE A 31 -1.55 -4.56 14.93
CA PHE A 31 -2.65 -4.12 15.80
C PHE A 31 -3.54 -3.05 15.15
N GLU A 32 -2.95 -2.11 14.43
CA GLU A 32 -3.67 -0.92 13.95
C GLU A 32 -3.97 -0.94 12.43
N GLY A 33 -3.44 -1.91 11.68
CA GLY A 33 -3.67 -2.11 10.25
C GLY A 33 -2.73 -1.30 9.35
N LEU A 34 -3.18 -0.94 8.15
CA LEU A 34 -2.30 -0.37 7.12
C LEU A 34 -1.96 1.12 7.36
N TYR A 35 -0.66 1.41 7.25
CA TYR A 35 -0.06 2.75 7.27
C TYR A 35 0.68 3.04 5.99
N ALA A 36 0.74 4.30 5.59
CA ALA A 36 1.70 4.78 4.61
C ALA A 36 2.88 5.45 5.31
N GLU A 37 4.07 4.86 5.18
CA GLU A 37 5.32 5.45 5.63
C GLU A 37 5.89 6.31 4.50
N LEU A 38 5.83 7.63 4.68
CA LEU A 38 6.28 8.61 3.69
C LEU A 38 7.79 8.83 3.76
N GLU A 39 8.40 9.23 2.65
CA GLU A 39 9.85 9.50 2.55
C GLU A 39 10.39 10.54 3.54
N ASN A 40 9.52 11.36 4.15
CA ASN A 40 9.90 12.31 5.19
C ASN A 40 9.77 11.75 6.62
N GLY A 41 9.58 10.43 6.77
CA GLY A 41 9.45 9.75 8.07
C GLY A 41 8.06 9.84 8.70
N HIS A 42 7.11 10.54 8.08
CA HIS A 42 5.74 10.61 8.61
C HIS A 42 4.97 9.33 8.28
N LYS A 43 4.28 8.79 9.29
CA LYS A 43 3.33 7.68 9.13
C LYS A 43 1.91 8.22 9.10
N VAL A 44 1.11 7.77 8.14
CA VAL A 44 -0.30 8.17 7.98
C VAL A 44 -1.17 6.93 7.90
N ARG A 45 -2.23 6.86 8.71
CA ARG A 45 -3.22 5.77 8.67
C ARG A 45 -3.94 5.75 7.33
N VAL A 46 -3.90 4.63 6.62
CA VAL A 46 -4.55 4.50 5.30
C VAL A 46 -6.06 4.72 5.41
N GLN A 47 -6.68 4.27 6.49
CA GLN A 47 -8.11 4.48 6.77
C GLN A 47 -8.56 5.94 6.65
N ASP A 48 -7.72 6.88 7.10
CA ASP A 48 -8.08 8.30 7.16
C ASP A 48 -7.87 9.01 5.81
N VAL A 49 -6.98 8.48 4.97
CA VAL A 49 -6.48 9.21 3.79
C VAL A 49 -6.57 8.45 2.47
N HIS A 50 -7.06 7.20 2.45
CA HIS A 50 -7.04 6.35 1.25
C HIS A 50 -7.67 7.01 0.01
N ARG A 51 -8.76 7.78 0.18
CA ARG A 51 -9.41 8.52 -0.92
C ARG A 51 -8.58 9.66 -1.52
N ARG A 52 -7.48 10.04 -0.87
CA ARG A 52 -6.54 11.10 -1.31
C ARG A 52 -5.17 10.53 -1.67
N MET A 53 -5.03 9.20 -1.65
CA MET A 53 -3.82 8.49 -2.07
C MET A 53 -3.92 8.06 -3.52
N TYR A 54 -2.75 7.95 -4.15
CA TYR A 54 -2.58 7.39 -5.48
C TYR A 54 -1.57 6.27 -5.41
N ILE A 55 -1.92 5.08 -5.87
CA ILE A 55 -0.93 4.01 -6.03
C ILE A 55 -0.05 4.37 -7.24
N ILE A 56 1.26 4.43 -7.02
CA ILE A 56 2.27 4.67 -8.06
C ILE A 56 2.80 3.34 -8.58
N TYR A 57 2.98 2.37 -7.68
CA TYR A 57 3.51 1.06 -8.02
C TYR A 57 2.85 0.00 -7.14
N LYS A 58 2.34 -1.04 -7.79
CA LYS A 58 1.80 -2.23 -7.13
C LYS A 58 2.92 -3.20 -6.83
N ALA A 59 3.06 -3.59 -5.56
CA ALA A 59 4.00 -4.64 -5.19
C ALA A 59 3.59 -5.95 -5.89
N ARG A 60 4.51 -6.54 -6.66
CA ARG A 60 4.27 -7.88 -7.21
C ARG A 60 4.33 -8.86 -6.05
N LYS A 61 3.20 -9.47 -5.70
CA LYS A 61 3.21 -10.66 -4.85
C LYS A 61 4.07 -11.71 -5.55
N LYS A 62 5.10 -12.23 -4.88
CA LYS A 62 5.89 -13.34 -5.41
C LYS A 62 4.89 -14.45 -5.74
N HIS A 63 4.72 -14.76 -7.02
CA HIS A 63 3.93 -15.91 -7.42
C HIS A 63 4.57 -17.12 -6.75
N HIS A 64 3.84 -17.78 -5.85
CA HIS A 64 4.23 -19.11 -5.38
C HIS A 64 4.46 -19.98 -6.61
N ASN A 65 5.63 -20.61 -6.69
CA ASN A 65 6.13 -21.40 -7.84
C ASN A 65 5.02 -22.20 -8.55
N VAL A 66 4.42 -21.65 -9.60
CA VAL A 66 3.62 -22.40 -10.57
C VAL A 66 4.59 -23.01 -11.57
N GLY A 67 5.43 -23.93 -11.08
CA GLY A 67 6.62 -24.36 -11.81
C GLY A 67 7.37 -25.50 -11.15
N LYS A 68 6.67 -26.45 -10.53
CA LYS A 68 7.16 -27.83 -10.44
C LYS A 68 6.11 -28.72 -11.09
N ARG A 69 6.22 -28.87 -12.41
CA ARG A 69 5.76 -30.09 -13.07
C ARG A 69 6.67 -31.20 -12.53
N MET A 70 6.16 -32.00 -11.60
CA MET A 70 6.65 -33.37 -11.45
C MET A 70 6.16 -34.18 -12.66
#